data_AF-A0A3P7YI54-F1
#
_entry.id   AF-A0A3P7YI54-F1
#
_cell.length_a   1.000
_cell.length_b   1.000
_cell.length_c   1.000
_cell.angle_alpha   90.00
_cell.angle_beta   90.00
_cell.angle_gamma   90.00
#
_symmetry.space_group_name_H-M   'P 1'
#
loop_
_entity.id
_entity.type
_entity.pdbx_description
1 polymer ?
#
loop_
_entity_poly.entity_id
_entity_poly.type
_entity_poly.pdbx_seq_one_letter_code
_entity_poly.pdbx_strand_id
1 'polypeptide(L)'
;MASNSAEQSEYESNSVTEPETVGSVYGGEYPGAVEEIYTPPQTAAPTRPTTTPRPRPTTTRPRPQTTTPTTTQKPMTAAITAQSLTQQIRRLPAVLYLDSRAEGSAELEKLLRDTYSLPLVAFYVDKISKPQLAQKYLHQLTAHKTLPYLFICGTFIGSEQHIQNYHKNGQIPQLVEYVCGEEHKKPKKTTKKTTNS
;
A
#
# COMPACT_ATOMS: atom_id res chain seq x y z
N MET A 1 -56.40 15.09 -49.46
CA MET A 1 -55.93 15.77 -48.23
C MET A 1 -54.42 15.64 -48.23
N ALA A 2 -53.72 16.60 -48.85
CA ALA A 2 -53.30 17.90 -48.32
C ALA A 2 -52.02 17.78 -47.46
N SER A 3 -51.04 18.57 -47.90
CA SER A 3 -49.63 18.77 -47.57
C SER A 3 -49.22 18.96 -46.10
N ASN A 4 -47.94 18.70 -45.82
CA ASN A 4 -47.02 19.49 -44.98
C ASN A 4 -45.59 19.14 -45.46
N SER A 5 -44.78 20.03 -46.07
CA SER A 5 -44.16 21.28 -45.56
C SER A 5 -43.35 21.01 -44.29
N ALA A 6 -42.02 20.86 -44.38
CA ALA A 6 -41.00 21.93 -44.33
C ALA A 6 -40.95 22.63 -42.97
N GLU A 7 -39.81 22.53 -42.26
CA GLU A 7 -39.04 23.70 -41.81
C GLU A 7 -37.74 23.29 -41.12
N GLN A 8 -36.68 23.97 -41.53
CA GLN A 8 -35.36 24.03 -40.90
C GLN A 8 -35.49 24.69 -39.53
N SER A 9 -34.63 24.31 -38.59
CA SER A 9 -34.25 25.20 -37.49
C SER A 9 -32.74 25.17 -37.35
N GLU A 10 -32.12 26.13 -38.03
CA GLU A 10 -30.91 26.77 -37.55
C GLU A 10 -31.25 27.51 -36.26
N TYR A 11 -30.46 27.30 -35.21
CA TYR A 11 -30.22 28.35 -34.24
C TYR A 11 -28.75 28.34 -33.84
N GLU A 12 -28.22 29.54 -33.92
CA GLU A 12 -26.84 29.96 -33.86
C GLU A 12 -26.21 29.84 -32.46
N SER A 13 -24.90 29.61 -32.51
CA SER A 13 -23.85 30.38 -31.84
C SER A 13 -24.14 30.94 -30.44
N ASN A 14 -23.46 30.36 -29.45
CA ASN A 14 -22.74 31.13 -28.44
C ASN A 14 -21.68 30.25 -27.75
N SER A 15 -20.41 30.34 -28.18
CA SER A 15 -19.27 30.16 -27.27
C SER A 15 -18.12 31.05 -27.72
N VAL A 16 -18.09 32.23 -27.13
CA VAL A 16 -17.01 33.20 -27.22
C VAL A 16 -15.83 32.71 -26.36
N THR A 17 -14.68 32.61 -27.04
CA THR A 17 -13.28 32.72 -26.57
C THR A 17 -12.82 31.99 -25.31
N GLU A 18 -11.78 31.17 -25.44
CA GLU A 18 -10.45 31.50 -24.87
C GLU A 18 -9.32 30.97 -25.78
N PRO A 19 -8.26 31.75 -26.02
CA PRO A 19 -7.18 31.41 -26.94
C PRO A 19 -6.13 30.48 -26.32
N GLU A 20 -5.60 29.59 -27.16
CA GLU A 20 -4.40 28.82 -26.90
C GLU A 20 -3.13 29.67 -27.03
N THR A 21 -2.08 29.18 -26.38
CA THR A 21 -0.65 29.21 -26.75
C THR A 21 0.33 30.28 -26.21
N VAL A 22 1.32 29.73 -25.50
CA VAL A 22 2.79 29.97 -25.55
C VAL A 22 3.41 30.91 -24.52
N GLY A 23 4.37 30.36 -23.76
CA GLY A 23 5.45 31.13 -23.14
C GLY A 23 6.21 30.40 -22.03
N SER A 24 7.22 29.60 -22.38
CA SER A 24 8.29 29.21 -21.46
C SER A 24 9.21 30.40 -21.19
N VAL A 25 9.42 30.79 -19.93
CA VAL A 25 10.61 31.56 -19.48
C VAL A 25 11.01 31.15 -18.06
N TYR A 26 12.32 30.95 -17.92
CA TYR A 26 13.13 30.69 -16.73
C TYR A 26 12.94 31.67 -15.56
N GLY A 27 13.24 31.21 -14.34
CA GLY A 27 13.52 32.01 -13.15
C GLY A 27 12.66 31.56 -11.96
N GLY A 28 13.12 30.80 -10.96
CA GLY A 28 14.46 30.77 -10.39
C GLY A 28 14.58 31.82 -9.28
N GLU A 29 13.80 31.70 -8.20
CA GLU A 29 13.99 32.55 -7.02
C GLU A 29 13.82 31.74 -5.72
N TYR A 30 14.97 31.40 -5.14
CA TYR A 30 15.11 30.89 -3.79
C TYR A 30 15.43 32.09 -2.88
N PRO A 31 14.71 32.28 -1.77
CA PRO A 31 15.27 32.99 -0.64
C PRO A 31 15.22 32.08 0.58
N GLY A 32 16.38 31.60 1.02
CA GLY A 32 16.49 30.81 2.23
C GLY A 32 17.83 30.12 2.45
N ALA A 33 18.92 30.78 2.06
CA ALA A 33 20.25 30.39 2.51
C ALA A 33 20.41 30.77 3.99
N VAL A 34 20.26 29.79 4.87
CA VAL A 34 21.03 29.75 6.11
C VAL A 34 21.87 28.48 6.06
N GLU A 35 23.18 28.69 5.87
CA GLU A 35 24.19 27.67 6.05
C GLU A 35 24.13 27.18 7.50
N GLU A 36 23.68 25.94 7.72
CA GLU A 36 23.98 25.25 8.97
C GLU A 36 25.05 24.20 8.69
N ILE A 37 26.24 24.57 9.13
CA ILE A 37 27.51 23.88 8.98
C ILE A 37 27.41 22.50 9.64
N TYR A 38 27.51 21.45 8.83
CA TYR A 38 27.79 20.09 9.30
C TYR A 38 29.17 20.06 9.99
N THR A 39 29.19 19.84 11.31
CA THR A 39 30.40 19.49 12.06
C THR A 39 30.18 18.19 12.85
N PRO A 40 30.87 17.09 12.53
CA PRO A 40 31.02 15.95 13.43
C PRO A 40 32.35 16.05 14.21
N PRO A 41 32.64 15.14 15.14
CA PRO A 41 32.31 15.15 16.57
C PRO A 41 33.53 15.52 17.44
N GLN A 42 33.32 15.99 18.68
CA GLN A 42 34.39 16.09 19.68
C GLN A 42 34.06 15.39 21.00
N THR A 43 35.02 14.55 21.35
CA THR A 43 35.24 13.75 22.55
C THR A 43 35.11 14.52 23.86
N ALA A 44 34.41 13.93 24.84
CA ALA A 44 34.71 14.16 26.26
C ALA A 44 34.33 12.93 27.10
N ALA A 45 35.34 12.20 27.55
CA ALA A 45 35.24 11.34 28.72
C ALA A 45 35.40 12.20 29.98
N PRO A 46 34.77 11.80 31.11
CA PRO A 46 35.59 11.63 32.30
C PRO A 46 35.30 10.32 33.06
N THR A 47 36.41 9.76 33.53
CA THR A 47 36.61 8.71 34.52
C THR A 47 35.96 9.01 35.88
N ARG A 48 35.38 8.01 36.55
CA ARG A 48 35.79 7.56 37.90
C ARG A 48 35.10 6.24 38.33
N PRO A 49 35.80 5.32 39.02
CA PRO A 49 35.24 4.03 39.41
C PRO A 49 34.54 4.09 40.78
N THR A 50 33.56 3.22 41.00
CA THR A 50 33.14 2.83 42.35
C THR A 50 32.85 1.34 42.38
N THR A 51 33.74 0.65 43.07
CA THR A 51 33.73 -0.75 43.49
C THR A 51 32.73 -0.92 44.63
N THR A 52 31.73 -1.79 44.47
CA THR A 52 31.09 -2.44 45.63
C THR A 52 30.58 -3.84 45.24
N PRO A 53 30.84 -4.89 46.03
CA PRO A 53 30.57 -6.27 45.66
C PRO A 53 29.12 -6.72 45.91
N ARG A 54 28.70 -7.64 45.03
CA ARG A 54 27.63 -8.65 45.06
C ARG A 54 26.96 -8.96 46.41
N PRO A 55 25.68 -9.42 46.37
CA PRO A 55 25.47 -10.88 46.46
C PRO A 55 24.49 -11.46 45.43
N ARG A 56 24.73 -12.73 45.13
CA ARG A 56 24.00 -13.60 44.19
C ARG A 56 22.74 -14.15 44.83
N PRO A 57 21.60 -14.16 44.12
CA PRO A 57 20.62 -15.20 44.30
C PRO A 57 20.85 -16.30 43.27
N THR A 58 21.09 -17.50 43.78
CA THR A 58 21.08 -18.79 43.09
C THR A 58 19.70 -19.09 42.48
N THR A 59 19.72 -19.71 41.29
CA THR A 59 18.80 -20.78 40.83
C THR A 59 17.30 -20.48 40.92
N THR A 60 16.59 -20.32 39.81
CA THR A 60 16.00 -21.47 39.10
C THR A 60 15.58 -21.02 37.69
N ARG A 61 16.11 -21.69 36.67
CA ARG A 61 15.71 -21.53 35.26
C ARG A 61 14.32 -22.17 35.07
N PRO A 62 13.28 -21.42 34.69
CA PRO A 62 12.05 -22.04 34.22
C PRO A 62 12.33 -22.73 32.88
N ARG A 63 11.97 -24.01 32.83
CA ARG A 63 11.88 -24.85 31.64
C ARG A 63 11.26 -24.07 30.46
N PRO A 64 11.85 -24.08 29.24
CA PRO A 64 11.12 -23.62 28.08
C PRO A 64 9.92 -24.55 27.90
N GLN A 65 8.72 -24.04 28.19
CA GLN A 65 7.49 -24.69 27.79
C GLN A 65 7.46 -24.64 26.27
N THR A 66 7.69 -25.79 25.65
CA THR A 66 7.34 -26.02 24.25
C THR A 66 5.82 -26.01 24.17
N THR A 67 5.22 -24.82 24.09
CA THR A 67 3.83 -24.72 23.63
C THR A 67 3.85 -24.94 22.13
N THR A 68 3.65 -26.19 21.73
CA THR A 68 3.18 -26.52 20.39
C THR A 68 1.88 -25.76 20.13
N PRO A 69 1.79 -24.87 19.14
CA PRO A 69 0.50 -24.36 18.71
C PRO A 69 -0.16 -25.43 17.85
N THR A 70 -0.84 -26.38 18.49
CA THR A 70 -1.85 -27.20 17.84
C THR A 70 -3.15 -26.40 17.89
N THR A 71 -3.51 -25.66 16.84
CA THR A 71 -4.88 -25.13 16.72
C THR A 71 -5.27 -24.93 15.26
N THR A 72 -6.00 -25.92 14.76
CA THR A 72 -7.32 -25.80 14.13
C THR A 72 -7.55 -24.58 13.23
N GLN A 73 -7.70 -24.87 11.93
CA GLN A 73 -8.26 -23.99 10.92
C GLN A 73 -9.69 -23.56 11.32
N LYS A 74 -9.82 -22.38 11.93
CA LYS A 74 -11.06 -21.60 12.04
C LYS A 74 -10.69 -20.15 11.69
N PRO A 75 -11.49 -19.43 10.88
CA PRO A 75 -11.07 -18.15 10.32
C PRO A 75 -10.68 -17.19 11.44
N MET A 76 -9.42 -16.76 11.38
CA MET A 76 -8.78 -15.93 12.38
C MET A 76 -9.58 -14.65 12.60
N THR A 77 -10.27 -14.55 13.73
CA THR A 77 -10.47 -13.26 14.42
C THR A 77 -9.13 -12.85 15.04
N ALA A 78 -8.09 -12.72 14.19
CA ALA A 78 -6.82 -12.15 14.62
C ALA A 78 -7.09 -10.71 15.07
N ALA A 79 -6.43 -10.29 16.14
CA ALA A 79 -6.48 -8.89 16.56
C ALA A 79 -6.11 -8.02 15.36
N ILE A 80 -7.04 -7.15 14.96
CA ILE A 80 -6.83 -6.20 13.86
C ILE A 80 -5.82 -5.18 14.38
N THR A 81 -4.57 -5.31 13.94
CA THR A 81 -3.46 -4.39 14.18
C THR A 81 -2.83 -4.07 12.83
N ALA A 82 -2.14 -2.94 12.70
CA ALA A 82 -1.45 -2.60 11.45
C ALA A 82 -0.49 -3.73 11.01
N GLN A 83 0.28 -4.28 11.95
CA GLN A 83 1.27 -5.33 11.68
C GLN A 83 0.63 -6.64 11.21
N SER A 84 -0.45 -7.09 11.88
CA SER A 84 -1.16 -8.31 11.47
C SER A 84 -1.81 -8.15 10.10
N LEU A 85 -2.36 -6.97 9.80
CA LEU A 85 -2.94 -6.65 8.50
C LEU A 85 -1.88 -6.65 7.39
N THR A 86 -0.72 -6.01 7.59
CA THR A 86 0.40 -6.06 6.63
C THR A 86 0.90 -7.48 6.42
N GLN A 87 0.97 -8.30 7.48
CA GLN A 87 1.39 -9.69 7.35
C GLN A 87 0.38 -10.53 6.56
N GLN A 88 -0.91 -10.30 6.77
CA GLN A 88 -1.98 -10.94 6.00
C GLN A 88 -1.92 -10.56 4.52
N ILE A 89 -1.78 -9.28 4.21
CA ILE A 89 -1.70 -8.78 2.83
C ILE A 89 -0.51 -9.40 2.08
N ARG A 90 0.65 -9.52 2.72
CA ARG A 90 1.86 -10.12 2.09
C ARG A 90 1.81 -11.64 1.91
N ARG A 91 0.91 -12.34 2.61
CA ARG A 91 0.76 -13.81 2.47
C ARG A 91 -0.16 -14.22 1.33
N LEU A 92 -0.97 -13.29 0.86
CA LEU A 92 -1.97 -13.54 -0.16
C LEU A 92 -1.51 -12.94 -1.50
N PRO A 93 -1.74 -13.64 -2.62
CA PRO A 93 -1.27 -13.18 -3.92
C PRO A 93 -2.02 -11.93 -4.41
N ALA A 94 -3.30 -11.80 -4.12
CA ALA A 94 -4.05 -10.56 -4.32
C ALA A 94 -5.13 -10.40 -3.24
N VAL A 95 -5.29 -9.18 -2.74
CA VAL A 95 -6.24 -8.83 -1.67
C VAL A 95 -7.00 -7.56 -2.05
N LEU A 96 -8.33 -7.61 -1.98
CA LEU A 96 -9.20 -6.47 -2.20
C LEU A 96 -9.99 -6.17 -0.93
N TYR A 97 -9.87 -4.96 -0.38
CA TYR A 97 -10.74 -4.47 0.68
C TYR A 97 -11.80 -3.55 0.08
N LEU A 98 -13.08 -3.84 0.29
CA LEU A 98 -14.21 -3.10 -0.28
C LEU A 98 -15.37 -2.98 0.73
N ASP A 99 -16.37 -2.16 0.44
CA ASP A 99 -17.64 -2.11 1.19
C ASP A 99 -18.72 -2.80 0.36
N SER A 100 -19.48 -3.73 0.94
CA SER A 100 -20.53 -4.47 0.20
C SER A 100 -21.71 -3.58 -0.20
N ARG A 101 -21.83 -2.39 0.38
CA ARG A 101 -22.91 -1.43 0.10
C ARG A 101 -22.53 -0.43 -0.98
N ALA A 102 -21.25 -0.36 -1.35
CA ALA A 102 -20.79 0.50 -2.43
C ALA A 102 -21.22 -0.08 -3.78
N GLU A 103 -21.74 0.78 -4.65
CA GLU A 103 -22.06 0.44 -6.03
C GLU A 103 -20.78 0.03 -6.78
N GLY A 104 -20.89 -0.88 -7.75
CA GLY A 104 -19.73 -1.37 -8.52
C GLY A 104 -18.78 -2.31 -7.77
N SER A 105 -18.97 -2.52 -6.46
CA SER A 105 -18.09 -3.37 -5.64
C SER A 105 -18.02 -4.83 -6.12
N ALA A 106 -19.17 -5.43 -6.43
CA ALA A 106 -19.26 -6.78 -6.97
C ALA A 106 -18.70 -6.88 -8.40
N GLU A 107 -18.91 -5.85 -9.21
CA GLU A 107 -18.39 -5.79 -10.58
C GLU A 107 -16.86 -5.71 -10.59
N LEU A 108 -16.28 -4.93 -9.67
CA LEU A 108 -14.84 -4.81 -9.51
C LEU A 108 -14.20 -6.13 -9.03
N GLU A 109 -14.84 -6.82 -8.09
CA GLU A 109 -14.41 -8.15 -7.66
C GLU A 109 -14.44 -9.14 -8.85
N LYS A 110 -15.53 -9.13 -9.61
CA LYS A 110 -15.71 -9.97 -10.80
C LYS A 110 -14.70 -9.65 -11.89
N LEU A 111 -14.44 -8.36 -12.17
CA LEU A 111 -13.45 -7.92 -13.14
C LEU A 111 -12.07 -8.49 -12.82
N LEU A 112 -11.62 -8.35 -11.58
CA LEU A 112 -10.30 -8.80 -11.16
C LEU A 112 -10.18 -10.34 -11.14
N ARG A 113 -11.26 -11.05 -10.78
CA ARG A 113 -11.27 -12.53 -10.79
C ARG A 113 -11.47 -13.12 -12.17
N ASP A 114 -12.50 -12.71 -12.89
CA ASP A 114 -12.93 -13.39 -14.12
C ASP A 114 -12.12 -12.89 -15.33
N THR A 115 -11.88 -11.59 -15.43
CA THR A 115 -11.16 -11.02 -16.59
C THR A 115 -9.65 -11.22 -16.47
N TYR A 116 -9.10 -11.01 -15.28
CA TYR A 116 -7.66 -11.10 -15.05
C TYR A 116 -7.20 -12.40 -14.39
N SER A 117 -8.13 -13.30 -14.04
CA SER A 117 -7.82 -14.59 -13.40
C SER A 117 -6.95 -14.43 -12.15
N LEU A 118 -7.10 -13.32 -11.42
CA LEU A 118 -6.32 -13.09 -10.21
C LEU A 118 -6.81 -14.03 -9.10
N PRO A 119 -5.88 -14.69 -8.35
CA PRO A 119 -6.21 -15.44 -7.14
C PRO A 119 -6.60 -14.48 -6.00
N LEU A 120 -7.72 -13.80 -6.16
CA LEU A 120 -8.15 -12.66 -5.37
C LEU A 120 -8.90 -13.08 -4.12
N VAL A 121 -8.48 -12.57 -2.97
CA VAL A 121 -9.24 -12.64 -1.72
C VAL A 121 -9.91 -11.29 -1.43
N ALA A 122 -11.24 -11.27 -1.43
CA ALA A 122 -12.05 -10.09 -1.17
C ALA A 122 -12.47 -10.03 0.32
N PHE A 123 -12.21 -8.90 0.97
CA PHE A 123 -12.63 -8.61 2.34
C PHE A 123 -13.61 -7.44 2.36
N TYR A 124 -14.85 -7.74 2.75
CA TYR A 124 -15.91 -6.77 2.92
C TYR A 124 -15.76 -6.10 4.28
N VAL A 125 -15.29 -4.85 4.28
CA VAL A 125 -14.97 -4.10 5.50
C VAL A 125 -16.18 -3.94 6.40
N ASP A 126 -17.38 -3.79 5.82
CA ASP A 126 -18.65 -3.69 6.56
C ASP A 126 -19.01 -4.97 7.32
N LYS A 127 -18.49 -6.13 6.91
CA LYS A 127 -18.73 -7.44 7.55
C LYS A 127 -17.69 -7.78 8.62
N ILE A 128 -16.61 -7.01 8.75
CA ILE A 128 -15.54 -7.26 9.72
C ILE A 128 -15.97 -6.73 11.09
N SER A 129 -15.56 -7.39 12.19
CA SER A 129 -15.97 -7.01 13.56
C SER A 129 -15.62 -5.58 13.97
N LYS A 130 -14.60 -4.95 13.37
CA LYS A 130 -14.17 -3.57 13.66
C LYS A 130 -13.84 -2.79 12.37
N PRO A 131 -14.86 -2.35 11.60
CA PRO A 131 -14.66 -1.73 10.29
C PRO A 131 -13.81 -0.47 10.36
N GLN A 132 -14.11 0.43 11.32
CA GLN A 132 -13.40 1.69 11.51
C GLN A 132 -11.91 1.50 11.81
N LEU A 133 -11.58 0.47 12.58
CA LEU A 133 -10.20 0.17 12.93
C LEU A 133 -9.42 -0.41 11.73
N ALA A 134 -10.07 -1.30 10.96
CA ALA A 134 -9.51 -1.82 9.73
C ALA A 134 -9.24 -0.70 8.71
N GLN A 135 -10.21 0.19 8.49
CA GLN A 135 -10.04 1.36 7.61
C GLN A 135 -8.93 2.29 8.08
N LYS A 136 -8.84 2.56 9.39
CA LYS A 136 -7.75 3.36 9.96
C LYS A 136 -6.38 2.77 9.62
N TYR A 137 -6.19 1.47 9.78
CA TYR A 137 -4.90 0.83 9.46
C TYR A 137 -4.64 0.75 7.96
N LEU A 138 -5.66 0.47 7.14
CA LEU A 138 -5.53 0.52 5.67
C LEU A 138 -5.11 1.91 5.21
N HIS A 139 -5.72 2.96 5.77
CA HIS A 139 -5.33 4.34 5.50
C HIS A 139 -3.88 4.62 5.92
N GLN A 140 -3.47 4.17 7.11
CA GLN A 140 -2.09 4.35 7.57
C GLN A 140 -1.06 3.64 6.67
N LEU A 141 -1.41 2.49 6.10
CA LEU A 141 -0.50 1.72 5.24
C LEU A 141 -0.40 2.25 3.81
N THR A 142 -1.44 2.93 3.33
CA THR A 142 -1.56 3.30 1.90
C THR A 142 -1.60 4.80 1.68
N ALA A 143 -1.77 5.58 2.75
CA ALA A 143 -2.14 7.00 2.72
C ALA A 143 -3.43 7.32 1.95
N HIS A 144 -4.19 6.31 1.50
CA HIS A 144 -5.43 6.48 0.76
C HIS A 144 -6.62 6.42 1.72
N LYS A 145 -7.63 7.26 1.55
CA LYS A 145 -8.75 7.39 2.51
C LYS A 145 -10.00 6.61 2.09
N THR A 146 -10.18 6.42 0.79
CA THR A 146 -11.40 5.82 0.24
C THR A 146 -11.18 4.36 -0.11
N LEU A 147 -12.20 3.56 0.15
CA LEU A 147 -12.34 2.20 -0.37
C LEU A 147 -12.66 2.28 -1.87
N PRO A 148 -12.36 1.23 -2.65
CA PRO A 148 -11.65 0.00 -2.26
C PRO A 148 -10.13 0.18 -2.16
N TYR A 149 -9.43 -0.80 -1.55
CA TYR A 149 -7.96 -0.92 -1.59
C TYR A 149 -7.58 -2.24 -2.24
N LEU A 150 -6.87 -2.18 -3.37
CA LEU A 150 -6.31 -3.35 -4.03
C LEU A 150 -4.83 -3.51 -3.69
N PHE A 151 -4.46 -4.71 -3.28
CA PHE A 151 -3.09 -5.16 -3.09
C PHE A 151 -2.81 -6.37 -3.98
N ILE A 152 -1.64 -6.39 -4.62
CA ILE A 152 -1.15 -7.54 -5.40
C ILE A 152 0.26 -7.83 -4.90
N CYS A 153 0.55 -9.10 -4.59
CA CYS A 153 1.83 -9.57 -4.05
C CYS A 153 2.39 -8.69 -2.93
N GLY A 154 1.51 -8.28 -2.00
CA GLY A 154 1.87 -7.46 -0.85
C GLY A 154 2.00 -5.95 -1.11
N THR A 155 1.92 -5.49 -2.35
CA THR A 155 2.08 -4.08 -2.73
C THR A 155 0.73 -3.44 -2.98
N PHE A 156 0.57 -2.20 -2.50
CA PHE A 156 -0.63 -1.41 -2.75
C PHE A 156 -0.66 -0.92 -4.20
N ILE A 157 -1.71 -1.30 -4.93
CA ILE A 157 -1.91 -0.93 -6.34
C ILE A 157 -2.72 0.35 -6.45
N GLY A 158 -3.73 0.51 -5.60
CA GLY A 158 -4.55 1.70 -5.58
C GLY A 158 -5.99 1.46 -5.19
N SER A 159 -6.79 2.49 -5.41
CA SER A 159 -8.24 2.52 -5.25
C SER A 159 -8.99 2.29 -6.55
N GLU A 160 -10.33 2.34 -6.52
CA GLU A 160 -11.18 2.11 -7.68
C GLU A 160 -10.77 2.92 -8.91
N GLN A 161 -10.49 4.22 -8.76
CA GLN A 161 -10.04 5.07 -9.86
C GLN A 161 -8.76 4.53 -10.52
N HIS A 162 -7.81 4.06 -9.71
CA HIS A 162 -6.57 3.46 -10.20
C HIS A 162 -6.86 2.16 -10.95
N ILE A 163 -7.70 1.29 -10.38
CA ILE A 163 -8.04 0.00 -10.97
C ILE A 163 -8.75 0.20 -12.31
N GLN A 164 -9.70 1.13 -12.40
CA GLN A 164 -10.39 1.46 -13.64
C GLN A 164 -9.45 2.03 -14.69
N ASN A 165 -8.52 2.91 -14.30
CA ASN A 165 -7.51 3.42 -15.21
C ASN A 165 -6.58 2.31 -15.74
N TYR A 166 -6.08 1.44 -14.87
CA TYR A 166 -5.24 0.31 -15.29
C TYR A 166 -6.00 -0.71 -16.14
N HIS A 167 -7.28 -0.91 -15.87
CA HIS A 167 -8.15 -1.76 -16.68
C HIS A 167 -8.31 -1.17 -18.10
N LYS A 168 -8.70 0.10 -18.20
CA LYS A 168 -8.86 0.81 -19.48
C LYS A 168 -7.59 0.79 -20.32
N ASN A 169 -6.43 0.92 -19.68
CA ASN A 169 -5.12 0.93 -20.35
C ASN A 169 -4.54 -0.48 -20.56
N GLY A 170 -5.21 -1.55 -20.13
CA GLY A 170 -4.70 -2.92 -20.23
C GLY A 170 -3.44 -3.21 -19.41
N GLN A 171 -3.17 -2.42 -18.37
CA GLN A 171 -1.91 -2.45 -17.60
C GLN A 171 -1.92 -3.44 -16.42
N ILE A 172 -3.08 -3.97 -16.02
CA ILE A 172 -3.20 -4.87 -14.87
C ILE A 172 -2.26 -6.10 -14.98
N PRO A 173 -2.14 -6.81 -16.11
CA PRO A 173 -1.22 -7.94 -16.23
C PRO A 173 0.25 -7.56 -16.04
N GLN A 174 0.67 -6.42 -16.61
CA GLN A 174 2.05 -5.92 -16.48
C GLN A 174 2.37 -5.54 -15.03
N LEU A 175 1.41 -4.93 -14.33
CA LEU A 175 1.55 -4.62 -12.91
C LEU A 175 1.70 -5.89 -12.06
N VAL A 176 0.94 -6.93 -12.36
CA VAL A 176 1.05 -8.23 -11.67
C VAL A 176 2.44 -8.82 -11.86
N GLU A 177 2.92 -8.86 -13.10
CA GLU A 177 4.26 -9.40 -13.41
C GLU A 177 5.36 -8.61 -12.70
N TYR A 178 5.32 -7.28 -12.76
CA TYR A 178 6.29 -6.41 -12.12
C TYR A 178 6.32 -6.59 -10.60
N VAL A 179 5.15 -6.56 -9.96
CA VAL A 179 5.05 -6.58 -8.49
C VAL A 179 5.33 -7.96 -7.91
N CYS A 180 4.86 -9.02 -8.57
CA CYS A 180 5.09 -10.39 -8.11
C CYS A 180 6.49 -10.90 -8.46
N GLY A 181 7.11 -10.41 -9.53
CA GLY A 181 8.46 -10.81 -9.96
C GLY A 181 9.59 -10.35 -9.03
N GLU A 182 9.39 -9.24 -8.30
CA GLU A 182 10.39 -8.68 -7.41
C GLU A 182 10.60 -9.49 -6.11
N GLU A 183 9.65 -10.36 -5.72
CA GLU A 183 9.81 -11.17 -4.50
C GLU A 183 10.96 -12.20 -4.59
N HIS A 184 11.35 -12.58 -5.82
CA HIS A 184 12.39 -13.57 -6.09
C HIS A 184 13.81 -13.00 -6.22
N LYS A 185 13.98 -11.67 -6.23
CA LYS A 185 15.30 -11.02 -6.42
C LYS A 185 15.91 -10.46 -5.12
N LYS A 186 15.76 -11.14 -3.98
CA LYS A 186 16.56 -10.79 -2.80
C LYS A 186 18.04 -11.12 -3.07
N PRO A 187 18.98 -10.16 -2.99
CA PRO A 187 20.39 -10.44 -3.20
C PRO A 187 20.87 -11.39 -2.09
N LYS A 188 21.29 -12.59 -2.47
CA LYS A 188 22.06 -13.48 -1.60
C LYS A 188 23.31 -12.69 -1.18
N LYS A 189 23.41 -12.33 0.10
CA LYS A 189 24.66 -11.82 0.69
C LYS A 189 25.74 -12.88 0.42
N THR A 190 26.62 -12.60 -0.52
CA THR A 190 27.80 -13.42 -0.79
C THR A 190 28.74 -13.27 0.40
N THR A 191 28.79 -14.30 1.23
CA THR A 191 29.83 -14.47 2.25
C THR A 191 31.16 -14.59 1.52
N LYS A 192 31.94 -13.50 1.50
CA LYS A 192 33.29 -13.47 0.92
C LYS A 192 34.16 -14.43 1.74
N LYS A 193 34.46 -15.60 1.19
CA LYS A 193 35.37 -16.58 1.80
C LYS A 193 36.80 -16.08 1.59
N THR A 194 37.40 -15.50 2.63
CA THR A 194 38.83 -15.16 2.66
C THR A 194 39.63 -16.45 2.71
N THR A 195 40.27 -16.82 1.61
CA THR A 195 41.36 -17.80 1.56
C THR A 195 42.66 -17.05 1.80
N ASN A 196 43.28 -17.24 2.97
CA ASN A 196 44.66 -16.84 3.19
C ASN A 196 45.58 -17.85 2.50
N SER A 197 46.53 -17.31 1.72
CA SER A 197 47.72 -18.01 1.23
C SER A 197 48.78 -18.14 2.32
#